data_AF-A0A838FPI5-F1
#
_entry.id   AF-A0A838FPI5-F1
#
_cell.length_a   1.000
_cell.length_b   1.000
_cell.length_c   1.000
_cell.angle_alpha   90.00
_cell.angle_beta   90.00
_cell.angle_gamma   90.00
#
_symmetry.space_group_name_H-M   'P 1'
#
loop_
_entity.id
_entity.type
_entity.pdbx_description
1 polymer ?
#
loop_
_entity_poly.entity_id
_entity_poly.type
_entity_poly.pdbx_seq_one_letter_code
_entity_poly.pdbx_strand_id
1 'polypeptide(L)' 'MEIALPALVSTDPFGEGWIFVLKMANADDVQQLKDAAAYQQAIG' A
#
# COMPACT_ATOMS: atom_id res chain seq x y z
N MET A 1 18.14 -9.70 -12.87
CA MET A 1 17.61 -8.34 -13.11
C MET A 1 16.12 -8.45 -12.87
N GLU A 2 15.64 -7.98 -11.71
CA GLU A 2 14.20 -7.90 -11.46
C GLU A 2 13.61 -6.89 -12.44
N ILE A 3 12.77 -7.37 -13.36
CA ILE A 3 11.95 -6.48 -14.18
C ILE A 3 10.68 -6.26 -13.40
N ALA A 4 10.49 -5.06 -12.84
CA ALA A 4 9.21 -4.65 -12.32
C ALA A 4 8.20 -4.66 -13.48
N LEU A 5 7.21 -5.54 -13.41
CA LEU A 5 6.13 -5.64 -14.39
C LEU A 5 5.02 -4.67 -13.98
N PRO A 6 4.78 -3.56 -14.70
CA PRO A 6 3.80 -2.55 -14.28
C PRO A 6 2.38 -3.11 -14.15
N ALA A 7 2.07 -4.17 -14.90
CA ALA A 7 0.78 -4.85 -14.84
C ALA A 7 0.48 -5.52 -13.49
N LEU A 8 1.51 -5.86 -12.70
CA LEU A 8 1.35 -6.49 -11.39
C LEU A 8 0.58 -5.60 -10.41
N VAL A 9 0.67 -4.27 -10.55
CA VAL A 9 -0.12 -3.32 -9.75
C VAL A 9 -1.62 -3.54 -9.95
N SER A 10 -2.03 -4.01 -11.13
CA SER A 10 -3.44 -4.28 -11.46
C SER A 10 -3.87 -5.69 -11.02
N THR A 11 -3.01 -6.70 -11.20
CA THR A 11 -3.38 -8.12 -11.00
C THR A 11 -3.05 -8.66 -9.60
N ASP A 12 -2.01 -8.13 -8.96
CA ASP A 12 -1.54 -8.53 -7.64
C ASP A 12 -1.05 -7.30 -6.83
N PRO A 13 -1.95 -6.38 -6.46
CA PRO A 13 -1.59 -5.10 -5.83
C PRO A 13 -0.98 -5.24 -4.43
N PHE A 14 -1.17 -6.39 -3.77
CA PHE A 14 -0.71 -6.63 -2.39
C PHE A 14 0.42 -7.67 -2.29
N GLY A 15 0.75 -8.39 -3.38
CA GLY A 15 1.88 -9.31 -3.47
C GLY A 15 3.06 -8.69 -4.21
N GLU A 16 3.39 -9.18 -5.41
CA GLU A 16 4.55 -8.72 -6.18
C GLU A 16 4.39 -7.31 -6.77
N GLY A 17 3.17 -6.77 -6.80
CA GLY A 17 2.86 -5.42 -7.30
C GLY A 17 3.14 -4.27 -6.34
N TRP A 18 3.90 -4.48 -5.25
CA TRP A 18 4.25 -3.41 -4.30
C TRP A 18 5.09 -2.31 -4.96
N ILE A 19 4.88 -1.06 -4.54
CA ILE A 19 5.46 0.11 -5.22
C ILE A 19 6.82 0.49 -4.61
N PHE A 20 6.89 0.68 -3.29
CA PHE A 20 8.14 0.95 -2.57
C PHE A 20 8.02 0.51 -1.11
N VAL A 21 9.17 0.34 -0.45
CA VAL A 21 9.25 0.13 1.00
C VAL A 21 9.92 1.35 1.63
N LEU A 22 9.29 1.87 2.68
CA LEU A 22 9.80 3.01 3.45
C LEU A 22 10.02 2.60 4.91
N LYS A 23 11.14 3.06 5.48
CA LYS A 23 11.36 2.97 6.93
C LYS A 23 10.67 4.15 7.61
N MET A 24 9.72 3.85 8.51
CA MET A 24 9.05 4.85 9.32
C MET A 24 10.02 5.49 10.32
N ALA A 25 9.97 6.81 10.44
CA ALA A 25 10.72 7.54 11.46
C ALA A 25 10.10 7.38 12.86
N ASN A 26 8.76 7.33 12.91
CA ASN A 26 7.97 7.01 14.10
C ASN A 26 6.90 5.96 13.75
N ALA A 27 6.77 4.92 14.57
CA ALA A 27 5.78 3.87 14.34
C ALA A 27 4.35 4.32 14.67
N ASP A 28 4.18 5.28 15.59
CA ASP A 28 2.87 5.75 16.03
C ASP A 28 2.13 6.55 14.95
N ASP A 29 2.83 7.06 13.95
CA ASP A 29 2.23 7.77 12.81
C ASP A 29 1.24 6.88 12.03
N VAL A 30 1.36 5.55 12.13
CA VAL A 30 0.40 4.60 11.56
C VAL A 30 -1.01 4.78 12.13
N GLN A 31 -1.13 5.23 13.39
CA GLN A 31 -2.43 5.46 14.03
C GLN A 31 -3.21 6.64 13.43
N GLN A 32 -2.52 7.52 12.68
CA GLN A 32 -3.13 8.65 12.00
C GLN A 32 -3.72 8.25 10.63
N LEU A 33 -3.40 7.05 10.14
CA LEU A 33 -3.90 6.52 8.88
C LEU A 33 -5.29 5.91 9.06
N LYS A 34 -6.04 5.82 7.95
CA LYS A 34 -7.35 5.17 7.94
C LYS A 34 -7.19 3.66 8.00
N ASP A 35 -8.00 3.00 8.82
CA ASP A 35 -8.21 1.57 8.70
C ASP A 35 -9.06 1.22 7.45
N ALA A 36 -9.25 -0.08 7.20
CA ALA A 36 -9.98 -0.56 6.03
C ALA A 36 -11.44 -0.06 6.00
N ALA A 37 -12.14 -0.02 7.13
CA ALA A 37 -13.53 0.39 7.19
C ALA A 37 -13.68 1.91 6.97
N ALA A 38 -12.82 2.70 7.62
CA ALA A 38 -12.76 4.15 7.45
C ALA A 38 -12.36 4.56 6.02
N TYR A 39 -11.52 3.77 5.35
CA TYR A 39 -11.18 4.00 3.94
C TYR A 39 -12.34 3.68 3.00
N GLN A 40 -13.04 2.55 3.20
CA GLN A 40 -14.24 2.20 2.42
C GLN A 40 -15.30 3.30 2.47
N GLN A 41 -15.60 3.81 3.68
CA GLN A 41 -16.56 4.91 3.86
C GLN A 41 -16.17 6.19 3.11
N ALA A 42 -14.87 6.41 2.87
CA ALA A 42 -14.39 7.61 2.18
C ALA A 42 -14.57 7.52 0.65
N ILE A 43 -14.61 6.30 0.10
CA ILE A 43 -14.70 6.06 -1.35
C ILE A 43 -16.11 5.68 -1.82
N GLY A 44 -17.02 5.34 -0.90
CA GLY A 44 -18.44 5.06 -1.20
C GLY A 44 -18.82 3.61 -0.97
#